data_AF-X1I110-F1
#
_entry.id   AF-X1I110-F1
#
_cell.length_a   1.000
_cell.length_b   1.000
_cell.length_c   1.000
_cell.angle_alpha   90.00
_cell.angle_beta   90.00
_cell.angle_gamma   90.00
#
_symmetry.space_group_name_H-M   'P 1'
#
loop_
_entity.id
_entity.type
_entity.pdbx_description
1 polymer ?
#
loop_
_entity_poly.entity_id
_entity_poly.type
_entity_poly.pdbx_seq_one_letter_code
_entity_poly.pdbx_strand_id
1 'polypeptide(L)'
;DTLRVYEKTIKIRDRILLGESFEAIARGSSDDPSAKSNGGNLGYITAFRMIYPFESAAYNLEVGKISMPVRTRYGYHILKVNNKLNITKFFILYIVSDGIFSVC
;
A
#
# COMPACT_ATOMS: atom_id res chain seq x y z
N ASP A 1 -3.71 20.90 1.21
CA ASP A 1 -4.73 20.17 1.98
C ASP A 1 -4.37 18.70 2.22
N THR A 2 -3.59 18.42 3.27
CA THR A 2 -3.21 17.03 3.64
C THR A 2 -4.29 16.28 4.42
N LEU A 3 -5.23 16.99 5.05
CA LEU A 3 -6.32 16.44 5.85
C LEU A 3 -7.33 15.65 5.01
N ARG A 4 -7.78 16.22 3.89
CA ARG A 4 -8.76 15.57 2.99
C ARG A 4 -8.25 14.24 2.44
N VAL A 5 -6.96 14.19 2.09
CA VAL A 5 -6.32 12.97 1.60
C VAL A 5 -6.25 11.92 2.71
N TYR A 6 -5.81 12.31 3.92
CA TYR A 6 -5.76 11.41 5.06
C TYR A 6 -7.12 10.80 5.41
N GLU A 7 -8.18 11.62 5.47
CA GLU A 7 -9.55 11.16 5.72
C GLU A 7 -10.04 10.20 4.63
N LYS A 8 -9.73 10.47 3.36
CA LYS A 8 -10.05 9.58 2.24
C LYS A 8 -9.32 8.25 2.38
N THR A 9 -8.03 8.28 2.71
CA THR A 9 -7.22 7.07 2.92
C THR A 9 -7.74 6.23 4.09
N ILE A 10 -8.20 6.86 5.18
CA ILE A 10 -8.84 6.12 6.29
C ILE A 10 -10.12 5.44 5.82
N LYS A 11 -11.01 6.16 5.12
CA LYS A 11 -12.26 5.56 4.60
C LYS A 11 -11.99 4.36 3.70
N ILE A 12 -10.95 4.46 2.87
CA ILE A 12 -10.51 3.35 2.01
C ILE A 12 -10.05 2.17 2.86
N ARG A 13 -9.20 2.41 3.87
CA ARG A 13 -8.74 1.37 4.79
C ARG A 13 -9.91 0.66 5.48
N ASP A 14 -10.89 1.42 5.96
CA ASP A 14 -12.04 0.86 6.68
C ASP A 14 -12.88 -0.04 5.77
N ARG A 15 -13.05 0.32 4.49
CA ARG A 15 -13.70 -0.56 3.50
C ARG A 15 -12.96 -1.88 3.29
N ILE A 16 -11.62 -1.85 3.23
CA ILE A 16 -10.83 -3.07 3.12
C ILE A 16 -11.00 -3.93 4.39
N LEU A 17 -11.09 -3.30 5.58
CA LEU A 17 -11.35 -4.01 6.85
C LEU A 17 -12.76 -4.62 6.92
N LEU A 18 -13.74 -4.00 6.26
CA LEU A 18 -15.11 -4.54 6.13
C LEU A 18 -15.20 -5.77 5.21
N GLY A 19 -14.11 -6.13 4.52
CA GLY A 19 -14.04 -7.30 3.65
C GLY A 19 -14.08 -6.98 2.16
N GLU A 20 -14.04 -5.71 1.75
CA GLU A 20 -13.88 -5.37 0.33
C GLU A 20 -12.51 -5.83 -0.20
N SER A 21 -12.48 -6.24 -1.47
CA SER A 21 -11.24 -6.69 -2.09
C SER A 21 -10.30 -5.51 -2.28
N PHE A 22 -9.05 -5.67 -1.82
CA PHE A 22 -8.02 -4.63 -1.95
C PHE A 22 -7.85 -4.23 -3.42
N GLU A 23 -7.85 -5.21 -4.33
CA GLU A 23 -7.71 -4.98 -5.76
C GLU A 23 -8.79 -4.05 -6.33
N ALA A 24 -10.07 -4.26 -5.97
CA ALA A 24 -11.16 -3.41 -6.47
C ALA A 24 -10.98 -1.96 -6.00
N ILE A 25 -10.64 -1.80 -4.73
CA ILE A 25 -10.37 -0.49 -4.13
C ILE A 25 -9.17 0.18 -4.77
N ALA A 26 -8.07 -0.56 -4.99
CA ALA A 26 -6.87 -0.03 -5.62
C ALA A 26 -7.13 0.37 -7.08
N ARG A 27 -7.91 -0.41 -7.84
CA ARG A 27 -8.28 -0.04 -9.23
C ARG A 27 -9.15 1.23 -9.28
N GLY A 28 -10.06 1.40 -8.33
CA GLY A 28 -11.00 2.52 -8.30
C GLY A 28 -10.49 3.79 -7.62
N SER A 29 -9.57 3.66 -6.66
CA SER A 29 -9.15 4.77 -5.79
C SER A 29 -7.67 5.14 -5.90
N SER A 30 -6.84 4.35 -6.58
CA SER A 30 -5.42 4.67 -6.77
C SER A 30 -5.21 5.55 -8.00
N ASP A 31 -4.38 6.58 -7.85
CA ASP A 31 -3.96 7.46 -8.94
C ASP A 31 -2.82 6.85 -9.77
N ASP A 32 -2.25 5.73 -9.33
CA ASP A 32 -1.19 5.02 -10.05
C ASP A 32 -1.77 4.21 -11.24
N PRO A 33 -1.32 4.45 -12.49
CA PRO A 33 -1.78 3.70 -13.66
C PRO A 33 -1.44 2.20 -13.57
N SER A 34 -0.34 1.84 -12.90
CA SER A 34 0.03 0.44 -12.67
C SER A 34 -0.95 -0.25 -11.72
N ALA A 35 -1.48 0.48 -10.72
CA ALA A 35 -2.47 -0.04 -9.79
C ALA A 35 -3.84 -0.27 -10.44
N LYS A 36 -4.18 0.49 -11.49
CA LYS A 36 -5.40 0.27 -12.28
C LYS A 36 -5.38 -1.06 -13.02
N SER A 37 -4.21 -1.49 -13.50
CA SER A 37 -4.03 -2.78 -14.18
C SER A 37 -3.85 -3.92 -13.17
N ASN A 38 -2.91 -3.78 -12.24
CA ASN A 38 -2.46 -4.86 -11.36
C ASN A 38 -3.23 -4.93 -10.03
N GLY A 39 -4.24 -4.08 -9.85
CA GLY A 39 -4.98 -3.98 -8.58
C GLY A 39 -4.12 -3.49 -7.42
N GLY A 40 -3.04 -2.77 -7.69
CA GLY A 40 -2.07 -2.30 -6.71
C GLY A 40 -1.02 -3.35 -6.29
N ASN A 41 -1.04 -4.56 -6.87
CA ASN A 41 -0.10 -5.63 -6.56
C ASN A 41 1.30 -5.34 -7.13
N LEU A 42 2.30 -5.25 -6.25
CA LEU A 42 3.71 -5.04 -6.62
C LEU A 42 4.54 -6.33 -6.70
N GLY A 43 3.95 -7.47 -6.37
CA GLY A 43 4.68 -8.73 -6.24
C GLY A 43 5.67 -8.68 -5.08
N TYR A 44 6.73 -9.48 -5.18
CA TYR A 44 7.72 -9.64 -4.11
C TYR A 44 8.76 -8.51 -4.15
N ILE A 45 8.71 -7.61 -3.17
CA ILE A 45 9.71 -6.53 -3.00
C ILE A 45 10.74 -6.88 -1.93
N THR A 46 12.03 -6.61 -2.17
CA THR A 46 13.09 -6.77 -1.16
C THR A 46 13.22 -5.52 -0.29
N ALA A 47 13.71 -5.72 0.94
CA ALA A 47 14.23 -4.66 1.79
C ALA A 47 15.24 -3.76 1.03
N PHE A 48 15.37 -2.49 1.42
CA PHE A 48 16.23 -1.46 0.82
C PHE A 48 15.89 -0.98 -0.61
N ARG A 49 14.88 -1.55 -1.28
CA ARG A 49 14.42 -1.04 -2.59
C ARG A 49 13.36 0.07 -2.50
N MET A 50 12.80 0.27 -1.31
CA MET A 50 11.74 1.25 -1.06
C MET A 50 12.20 2.30 -0.06
N ILE A 51 11.45 3.40 0.01
CA ILE A 51 11.68 4.46 0.98
C ILE A 51 11.49 3.96 2.43
N TYR A 52 12.33 4.45 3.34
CA TYR A 52 12.36 4.04 4.74
C TYR A 52 11.00 3.96 5.47
N PRO A 53 10.10 4.98 5.42
CA PRO A 53 8.82 4.91 6.13
C PRO A 53 7.92 3.78 5.62
N PHE A 54 8.05 3.44 4.35
CA PHE A 54 7.28 2.37 3.72
C PHE A 54 7.80 1.00 4.12
N GLU A 55 9.11 0.83 4.09
CA GLU A 55 9.79 -0.39 4.53
C GLU A 55 9.52 -0.69 6.00
N SER A 56 9.67 0.31 6.88
CA SER A 56 9.41 0.18 8.31
C SER A 56 7.97 -0.26 8.57
N ALA A 57 6.99 0.33 7.87
CA ALA A 57 5.59 -0.06 7.98
C ALA A 57 5.33 -1.49 7.50
N ALA A 58 5.89 -1.90 6.35
CA ALA A 58 5.74 -3.26 5.85
C ALA A 58 6.38 -4.29 6.79
N TYR A 59 7.54 -3.96 7.38
CA TYR A 59 8.26 -4.83 8.30
C TYR A 59 7.48 -5.07 9.59
N ASN A 60 6.96 -4.00 10.18
CA ASN A 60 6.18 -4.03 11.42
C ASN A 60 4.79 -4.63 11.26
N LEU A 61 4.26 -4.69 10.03
CA LEU A 61 2.93 -5.24 9.77
C LEU A 61 2.93 -6.76 9.74
N GLU A 62 1.96 -7.40 10.39
CA GLU A 62 1.78 -8.86 10.30
C GLU A 62 1.29 -9.29 8.92
N VAL A 63 1.58 -10.55 8.57
CA VAL A 63 1.08 -11.14 7.33
C VAL A 63 -0.46 -11.21 7.39
N GLY A 64 -1.12 -10.74 6.34
CA GLY A 64 -2.57 -10.65 6.21
C GLY A 64 -3.17 -9.36 6.76
N LYS A 65 -2.41 -8.53 7.50
CA LYS A 65 -2.91 -7.26 8.06
C LYS A 65 -2.73 -6.09 7.11
N ILE A 66 -3.47 -5.02 7.41
CA ILE A 66 -3.46 -3.75 6.68
C ILE A 66 -2.89 -2.65 7.60
N SER A 67 -1.94 -1.87 7.10
CA SER A 67 -1.28 -0.82 7.86
C SER A 67 -2.20 0.38 8.06
N MET A 68 -1.79 1.28 8.97
CA MET A 68 -2.30 2.64 8.96
C MET A 68 -1.77 3.41 7.73
N PRO A 69 -2.40 4.53 7.34
CA PRO A 69 -1.90 5.39 6.27
C PRO A 69 -0.47 5.87 6.56
N VAL A 70 0.48 5.42 5.76
CA VAL A 70 1.89 5.80 5.86
C VAL A 70 2.10 7.07 5.04
N ARG A 71 2.54 8.13 5.70
CA ARG A 71 2.89 9.39 5.04
C ARG A 71 4.28 9.28 4.43
N THR A 72 4.38 9.62 3.15
CA THR A 72 5.65 9.69 2.42
C THR A 72 5.74 11.01 1.66
N ARG A 73 6.87 11.23 0.97
CA ARG A 73 7.04 12.37 0.04
C ARG A 73 6.11 12.33 -1.17
N TYR A 74 5.51 11.18 -1.47
CA TYR A 74 4.62 10.97 -2.62
C TYR A 74 3.14 11.04 -2.24
N GLY A 75 2.80 10.99 -0.95
CA GLY A 75 1.43 11.03 -0.47
C GLY A 75 1.19 10.12 0.73
N TYR A 76 -0.04 9.64 0.85
CA TYR A 76 -0.42 8.62 1.83
C TYR A 76 -0.54 7.27 1.14
N HIS A 77 -0.04 6.23 1.81
CA HIS A 77 -0.05 4.87 1.29
C HIS A 77 -0.62 3.90 2.31
N ILE A 78 -1.46 2.99 1.84
CA ILE A 78 -1.96 1.86 2.63
C ILE A 78 -1.17 0.63 2.20
N LEU A 79 -0.66 -0.12 3.17
CA LEU A 79 0.09 -1.34 2.92
C LEU A 79 -0.72 -2.55 3.38
N LYS A 80 -0.73 -3.61 2.57
CA LYS A 80 -1.19 -4.94 2.96
C LYS A 80 -0.12 -5.97 2.64
N VAL A 81 0.36 -6.68 3.64
CA VAL A 81 1.40 -7.71 3.47
C VAL A 81 0.73 -9.06 3.31
N ASN A 82 0.83 -9.70 2.14
CA ASN A 82 0.19 -11.02 1.94
C ASN A 82 1.06 -12.22 2.35
N ASN A 83 2.39 -12.10 2.26
CA ASN A 83 3.32 -13.16 2.66
C ASN A 83 4.71 -12.57 3.00
N LYS A 84 5.47 -13.25 3.87
CA LYS A 84 6.86 -12.95 4.23
C LYS A 84 7.72 -14.21 4.03
N LEU A 85 8.65 -14.18 3.07
CA LEU A 85 9.60 -15.27 2.83
C LEU A 85 10.98 -14.96 3.45
N ASN A 86 11.65 -15.99 4.03
CA ASN A 86 12.75 -15.78 4.97
C ASN A 86 14.17 -15.75 4.36
N ILE A 87 14.33 -15.60 3.04
CA ILE A 87 15.66 -15.62 2.41
C ILE A 87 16.25 -14.20 2.26
N THR A 88 15.39 -13.18 2.09
CA THR A 88 15.71 -11.72 2.18
C THR A 88 14.40 -10.92 2.14
N LYS A 89 13.54 -11.20 3.13
CA LYS A 89 12.18 -10.66 3.37
C LYS A 89 11.52 -9.98 2.18
N PHE A 90 10.84 -10.80 1.39
CA PHE A 90 9.95 -10.35 0.34
C PHE A 90 8.54 -10.11 0.87
N PHE A 91 7.91 -9.01 0.47
CA PHE A 91 6.53 -8.68 0.81
C PHE A 91 5.71 -8.63 -0.47
N ILE A 92 4.61 -9.38 -0.55
CA ILE A 92 3.57 -9.08 -1.54
C ILE A 92 2.74 -7.94 -0.98
N LEU A 93 2.74 -6.84 -1.72
CA LEU A 93 2.21 -5.59 -1.24
C LEU A 93 1.21 -5.00 -2.21
N TYR A 94 0.13 -4.52 -1.62
CA TYR A 94 -0.79 -3.64 -2.32
C TYR A 94 -0.65 -2.20 -1.83
N ILE A 95 -0.59 -1.24 -2.77
CA ILE A 95 -0.57 0.19 -2.47
C ILE A 95 -1.80 0.87 -3.09
N VAL A 96 -2.45 1.72 -2.31
CA VAL A 96 -3.33 2.78 -2.81
C VAL A 96 -2.64 4.11 -2.54
N SER A 97 -2.35 4.87 -3.60
CA SER A 97 -1.69 6.17 -3.53
C SER A 97 -2.63 7.24 -4.09
N ASP A 98 -2.88 8.31 -3.34
CA ASP A 98 -3.57 9.52 -3.81
C ASP A 98 -2.56 10.55 -4.40
N GLY A 99 -1.61 10.07 -5.20
CA GLY A 99 -0.51 10.86 -5.75
C GLY A 99 0.38 10.04 -6.68
N ILE A 100 0.98 10.69 -7.68
CA ILE A 100 1.78 10.06 -8.75
C ILE A 100 2.97 9.33 -8.13
N PHE A 101 2.78 8.05 -7.84
CA PHE A 101 3.86 7.13 -7.54
C PHE A 101 4.20 6.45 -8.87
N SER A 102 5.16 7.02 -9.59
CA SER A 102 5.77 6.29 -10.70
C SER A 102 6.74 5.29 -10.07
N VAL A 103 6.33 4.03 -9.99
CA VAL A 103 7.23 2.93 -9.64
C VAL A 103 8.30 2.90 -10.75
N CYS A 104 9.53 3.29 -10.43
CA CYS A 104 10.70 3.10 -11.28
C CYS A 104 11.21 1.65 -11.17
#